data_AF-A0A6B3HDH8-F1
#
_entry.id   AF-A0A6B3HDH8-F1
#
_cell.length_a   1.000
_cell.length_b   1.000
_cell.length_c   1.000
_cell.angle_alpha   90.00
_cell.angle_beta   90.00
_cell.angle_gamma   90.00
#
_symmetry.space_group_name_H-M   'P 1'
#
loop_
_entity.id
_entity.type
_entity.pdbx_description
1 polymer ?
#
loop_
_entity_poly.entity_id
_entity_poly.type
_entity_poly.pdbx_seq_one_letter_code
_entity_poly.pdbx_strand_id
1 'polypeptide(L)' 'ARTQTLTVTGSADGSAYTALSASAARRFDPATGNAVTITFPQAPVRYLRVQITANTAWPAAQLSGLSVYATP' A
#
# COMPACT_ATOMS: atom_id res chain seq x y z
N ALA A 1 -6.08 -14.95 8.85
CA ALA A 1 -5.84 -13.57 8.38
C ALA A 1 -4.47 -13.10 8.86
N ARG A 2 -3.84 -12.16 8.14
CA ARG A 2 -2.58 -11.51 8.54
C ARG A 2 -2.71 -10.00 8.48
N THR A 3 -1.93 -9.28 9.27
CA THR A 3 -1.90 -7.83 9.22
C THR A 3 -0.53 -7.37 8.75
N GLN A 4 -0.48 -6.52 7.73
CA GLN A 4 0.75 -5.87 7.29
C GLN A 4 0.67 -4.37 7.58
N THR A 5 1.69 -3.82 8.25
CA THR A 5 1.82 -2.38 8.44
C THR A 5 2.49 -1.79 7.22
N LEU A 6 1.81 -0.86 6.54
CA LEU A 6 2.32 -0.28 5.31
C LEU A 6 2.00 1.21 5.17
N THR A 7 2.88 1.90 4.46
CA THR A 7 2.74 3.29 3.99
C THR A 7 2.65 3.27 2.47
N VAL A 8 1.85 4.16 1.88
CA VAL A 8 1.82 4.39 0.44
C VAL A 8 2.38 5.78 0.16
N THR A 9 3.38 5.86 -0.71
CA THR A 9 4.00 7.12 -1.13
C THR A 9 3.96 7.27 -2.64
N GLY A 10 3.97 8.52 -3.11
CA GLY A 10 3.93 8.90 -4.50
C GLY A 10 5.07 9.84 -4.87
N SER A 11 5.47 9.85 -6.14
CA SER A 11 6.50 10.74 -6.66
C SER A 11 6.22 11.10 -8.13
N ALA A 12 6.61 12.30 -8.53
CA ALA A 12 6.61 12.73 -9.93
C ALA A 12 7.90 12.32 -10.67
N ASP A 13 9.02 12.19 -9.96
CA ASP A 13 10.37 12.01 -10.52
C ASP A 13 11.05 10.69 -10.12
N GLY A 14 10.47 9.94 -9.19
CA GLY A 14 10.98 8.65 -8.72
C GLY A 14 12.07 8.75 -7.64
N SER A 15 12.41 9.97 -7.19
CA SER A 15 13.43 10.26 -6.17
C SER A 15 12.84 10.89 -4.91
N ALA A 16 12.04 11.95 -5.04
CA ALA A 16 11.36 12.60 -3.93
C ALA A 16 9.96 12.01 -3.76
N TYR A 17 9.70 11.39 -2.61
CA TYR A 17 8.41 10.74 -2.31
C TYR A 17 7.65 11.49 -1.22
N THR A 18 6.35 11.67 -1.43
CA THR A 18 5.41 12.21 -0.45
C THR A 18 4.39 11.15 -0.05
N ALA A 19 3.88 11.24 1.18
CA ALA A 19 2.89 10.28 1.67
C ALA A 19 1.53 10.50 0.99
N LEU A 20 0.98 9.43 0.40
CA LEU A 20 -0.41 9.36 -0.08
C LEU A 20 -1.31 8.74 1.00
N SER A 21 -0.82 7.69 1.66
CA SER A 21 -1.41 7.13 2.88
C SER A 21 -0.32 7.00 3.92
N ALA A 22 -0.57 7.55 5.11
CA ALA A 22 0.28 7.32 6.28
C ALA A 22 0.41 5.83 6.62
N SER A 23 1.43 5.51 7.41
CA SER A 23 1.67 4.16 7.92
C SER A 23 0.47 3.66 8.71
N ALA A 24 -0.07 2.51 8.32
CA ALA A 24 -1.20 1.91 9.01
C ALA A 24 -1.15 0.37 8.91
N ALA A 25 -1.66 -0.28 9.96
CA ALA A 25 -1.88 -1.71 9.98
C ALA A 25 -3.09 -2.08 9.09
N ARG A 26 -2.87 -2.92 8.07
CA ARG A 26 -3.90 -3.37 7.11
C ARG A 26 -4.10 -4.89 7.23
N ARG A 27 -5.32 -5.32 7.54
CA ARG A 27 -5.65 -6.73 7.73
C ARG A 27 -6.07 -7.37 6.40
N PHE A 28 -5.26 -8.31 5.93
CA PHE A 28 -5.55 -9.16 4.79
C PHE A 28 -6.26 -10.42 5.29
N ASP A 29 -7.57 -10.50 5.04
CA ASP A 29 -8.40 -11.63 5.45
C ASP A 29 -8.70 -12.57 4.27
N PRO A 30 -8.39 -13.87 4.36
CA PRO A 30 -8.81 -14.86 3.37
C PRO A 30 -10.32 -14.85 3.10
N ALA A 31 -11.16 -14.54 4.11
CA ALA A 31 -12.61 -14.46 3.94
C ALA A 31 -13.04 -13.32 3.00
N THR A 32 -12.19 -12.31 2.79
CA THR A 32 -12.43 -11.20 1.84
C THR A 32 -11.41 -11.20 0.69
N GLY A 33 -10.87 -12.37 0.37
CA GLY A 33 -9.97 -12.55 -0.77
C GLY A 33 -8.51 -12.11 -0.55
N ASN A 34 -8.08 -11.89 0.69
CA ASN A 34 -6.73 -11.40 1.02
C ASN A 34 -6.37 -10.10 0.25
N ALA A 35 -7.30 -9.16 0.18
CA ALA A 35 -7.10 -7.85 -0.44
C ALA A 35 -7.47 -6.73 0.54
N VAL A 36 -6.83 -5.57 0.38
CA VAL A 36 -7.13 -4.33 1.11
C VAL A 36 -7.15 -3.17 0.13
N THR A 37 -8.19 -2.35 0.19
CA THR A 37 -8.28 -1.10 -0.58
C THR A 37 -7.83 0.06 0.28
N ILE A 38 -6.94 0.89 -0.25
CA ILE A 38 -6.44 2.10 0.42
C ILE A 38 -6.89 3.30 -0.39
N THR A 39 -7.81 4.08 0.18
CA THR A 39 -8.26 5.35 -0.38
C THR A 39 -7.45 6.51 0.19
N PHE A 40 -7.13 7.50 -0.64
CA PHE A 40 -6.41 8.71 -0.26
C PHE A 40 -6.87 9.88 -1.15
N PRO A 41 -6.62 11.15 -0.75
CA PRO A 41 -6.91 12.30 -1.60
C PRO A 41 -6.22 12.16 -2.96
N GLN A 42 -6.94 12.42 -4.05
CA GLN A 42 -6.39 12.30 -5.40
C GLN A 42 -5.15 13.18 -5.56
N ALA A 43 -4.08 12.60 -6.11
CA ALA A 43 -2.81 13.29 -6.33
C ALA A 43 -2.19 12.85 -7.67
N PRO A 44 -1.61 13.78 -8.45
CA PRO A 44 -0.86 13.43 -9.65
C PRO A 44 0.46 12.75 -9.25
N VAL A 45 0.63 11.49 -9.66
CA VAL A 45 1.83 10.71 -9.37
C VAL A 45 2.26 9.91 -10.59
N ARG A 46 3.57 9.78 -10.79
CA ARG A 46 4.15 8.92 -11.83
C ARG A 46 4.71 7.62 -11.27
N TYR A 47 5.21 7.68 -10.04
CA TYR A 47 5.78 6.55 -9.32
C TYR A 47 5.00 6.35 -8.02
N LEU A 48 4.68 5.11 -7.72
CA LEU A 48 4.03 4.70 -6.48
C LEU A 48 4.93 3.70 -5.75
N ARG A 49 5.05 3.85 -4.43
CA ARG A 49 5.80 2.93 -3.57
C ARG A 49 4.93 2.50 -2.42
N VAL A 50 4.93 1.19 -2.17
CA VAL A 50 4.32 0.58 -0.98
C VAL A 50 5.45 0.09 -0.09
N GLN A 51 5.58 0.68 1.10
CA GLN A 51 6.59 0.28 2.08
C GLN A 51 5.91 -0.51 3.19
N ILE A 52 6.27 -1.78 3.34
CA ILE A 52 5.75 -2.68 4.38
C ILE A 52 6.82 -2.84 5.47
N THR A 53 6.47 -2.58 6.73
CA THR A 53 7.42 -2.59 7.87
C THR A 53 7.13 -3.68 8.90
N ALA A 54 5.94 -4.26 8.91
CA ALA A 54 5.60 -5.37 9.78
C ALA A 54 4.58 -6.29 9.10
N ASN A 55 4.62 -7.57 9.45
CA ASN A 55 3.66 -8.59 9.03
C ASN A 55 3.49 -9.60 10.17
N THR A 56 2.25 -9.86 10.59
CA THR A 56 1.96 -10.74 11.73
C THR A 56 2.15 -12.23 11.45
N ALA A 57 2.26 -12.65 10.17
CA ALA A 57 2.38 -14.06 9.80
C ALA A 57 3.83 -14.52 9.57
N TRP A 58 4.67 -13.67 8.98
CA TRP A 58 6.08 -13.92 8.70
C TRP A 58 6.82 -12.58 8.69
N PRO A 59 8.03 -12.44 9.27
CA PRO A 59 8.79 -11.17 9.28
C PRO A 59 9.36 -10.78 7.90
N ALA A 60 8.50 -10.75 6.88
CA ALA A 60 8.78 -10.29 5.54
C ALA A 60 7.49 -9.74 4.90
N ALA A 61 7.64 -8.86 3.91
CA ALA A 61 6.53 -8.40 3.10
C ALA A 61 5.94 -9.57 2.29
N GLN A 62 4.61 -9.69 2.27
CA GLN A 62 3.90 -10.72 1.51
C GLN A 62 2.80 -10.07 0.65
N LEU A 63 3.15 -9.77 -0.59
CA LEU A 63 2.26 -9.17 -1.59
C LEU A 63 2.41 -9.90 -2.93
N SER A 64 1.28 -10.33 -3.52
CA SER A 64 1.26 -10.99 -4.83
C SER A 64 0.90 -10.06 -5.98
N GLY A 65 0.29 -8.91 -5.69
CA GLY A 65 -0.15 -7.96 -6.70
C GLY A 65 -0.45 -6.58 -6.13
N LEU A 66 -0.42 -5.59 -7.01
CA LEU A 66 -0.75 -4.20 -6.73
C LEU A 66 -1.59 -3.69 -7.90
N SER A 67 -2.76 -3.13 -7.59
CA SER A 67 -3.63 -2.47 -8.56
C SER A 67 -3.74 -1.00 -8.18
N VAL A 68 -3.54 -0.13 -9.17
CA VAL A 68 -3.68 1.32 -9.01
C VAL A 68 -4.85 1.78 -9.88
N TYR A 69 -5.76 2.52 -9.27
CA TYR A 69 -6.96 3.03 -9.91
C TYR A 69 -6.85 4.54 -10.04
N ALA A 70 -7.05 5.06 -11.25
CA ALA A 70 -7.11 6.48 -11.52
C ALA A 70 -8.49 6.82 -12.06
N THR A 71 -8.98 8.02 -11.73
CA THR A 71 -10.08 8.63 -12.47
C THR A 71 -9.54 9.19 -13.79
N PRO A 72 -10.28 9.07 -14.90
CA PRO A 72 -9.91 9.67 -16.18
C PRO A 72 -9.65 11.18 -16.09
#